data_AF-A0A7S0XFS3-F1
#
_entry.id   AF-A0A7S0XFS3-F1
#
_cell.length_a   1.000
_cell.length_b   1.000
_cell.length_c   1.000
_cell.angle_alpha   90.00
_cell.angle_beta   90.00
_cell.angle_gamma   90.00
#
_symmetry.space_group_name_H-M   'P 1'
#
loop_
_entity.id
_entity.type
_entity.pdbx_description
1 polymer ?
#
loop_
_entity_poly.entity_id
_entity_poly.type
_entity_poly.pdbx_seq_one_letter_code
_entity_poly.pdbx_strand_id
1 'polypeptide(L)'
;MYNYKMIQSILLINIIVQIYSFSFHKLTNNLNILTKNDLLHRKNSLRMSNEDYAIAILGDLHLDPRYMDDHYNGREDMIKALKNSNTKNLAVVSLGDLGESKSVDETTQLFSGTTSCFNLANSYLQGFGVPYEVVTGNHDLEGIDEFKTDEENMKAFLSIFNKPTPYFKREIAPKTLLIGLSSVTFRTAQFTSHEVYIDDQQIEWFERIIKESPAEEGWKIFVFSHAPPIGSGLRVLQENHVVNGCCWLNHSHRSRRRFIDIVRENKSIKAWFSGHFHLGQDYEDSLTFPEGNNRGSCVFGQTAVIAKKSSRDTRRQSRLIRGNTKGFQIYTVNHAKGGEERLDATVTYTEDFGEVGVLAHEHEDYDHDAWFSAYTPKPEDGCYIDDSNVGDLSNAGKVGAICWWHMACGRVLGVHNGMMLEYDASTLAPLGLVLSRDELLGKQVAVIDSGSNVKDGAQIEAKEQAVILYDENFNITVVQPNEDGSYWRKIVRNKMIREKEKRREKSAVEFALKALGANSPTDIKVKSNWGPYTSTVGNAKIGKLPTVQ
;
A
#
# COMPACT_ATOMS: atom_id res chain seq x y z
N MET A 1 43.84 63.91 -48.44
CA MET A 1 43.08 62.65 -48.65
C MET A 1 42.87 61.89 -47.33
N TYR A 2 42.46 62.56 -46.25
CA TYR A 2 42.33 61.96 -44.90
C TYR A 2 41.01 62.30 -44.18
N ASN A 3 40.04 62.94 -44.86
CA ASN A 3 38.78 63.40 -44.23
C ASN A 3 37.52 62.66 -44.67
N TYR A 4 37.61 61.66 -45.55
CA TYR A 4 36.43 60.95 -46.05
C TYR A 4 36.04 59.71 -45.21
N LYS A 5 37.01 59.06 -44.56
CA LYS A 5 36.74 57.87 -43.73
C LYS A 5 36.09 58.21 -42.39
N MET A 6 36.42 59.36 -41.79
CA MET A 6 35.83 59.76 -40.50
C MET A 6 34.35 60.14 -40.62
N ILE A 7 33.97 60.77 -41.74
CA ILE A 7 32.57 61.16 -41.99
C ILE A 7 31.69 59.93 -42.25
N GLN A 8 32.20 58.89 -42.94
CA GLN A 8 31.44 57.64 -43.12
C GLN A 8 31.25 56.87 -41.82
N SER A 9 32.23 56.87 -40.91
CA SER A 9 32.10 56.21 -39.60
C SER A 9 31.08 56.93 -38.70
N ILE A 10 31.02 58.25 -38.73
CA ILE A 10 30.04 59.03 -37.94
C ILE A 10 28.62 58.84 -38.50
N LEU A 11 28.45 58.74 -39.82
CA LEU A 11 27.15 58.49 -40.43
C LEU A 11 26.63 57.08 -40.11
N LEU A 12 27.51 56.08 -40.12
CA LEU A 12 27.15 54.69 -39.80
C LEU A 12 26.75 54.53 -38.33
N ILE A 13 27.46 55.21 -37.41
CA ILE A 13 27.11 55.21 -35.97
C ILE A 13 25.75 55.88 -35.74
N ASN A 14 25.46 57.01 -36.41
CA ASN A 14 24.16 57.67 -36.26
C ASN A 14 22.99 56.84 -36.80
N ILE A 15 23.20 56.09 -37.90
CA ILE A 15 22.18 55.18 -38.44
C ILE A 15 21.96 54.00 -37.48
N ILE A 16 23.02 53.44 -36.90
CA ILE A 16 22.91 52.37 -35.90
C ILE A 16 22.17 52.87 -34.66
N VAL A 17 22.50 54.06 -34.15
CA VAL A 17 21.82 54.66 -32.97
C VAL A 17 20.34 54.95 -33.26
N GLN A 18 19.98 55.38 -34.47
CA GLN A 18 18.58 55.56 -34.87
C GLN A 18 17.82 54.23 -34.97
N ILE A 19 18.43 53.17 -35.53
CA ILE A 19 17.82 51.85 -35.63
C ILE A 19 17.60 51.24 -34.24
N TYR A 20 18.57 51.36 -33.33
CA TYR A 20 18.41 50.90 -31.95
C TYR A 20 17.39 51.74 -31.17
N SER A 21 17.33 53.05 -31.37
CA SER A 21 16.33 53.91 -30.72
C SER A 21 14.91 53.60 -31.20
N PHE A 22 14.72 53.25 -32.47
CA PHE A 22 13.41 52.87 -33.02
C PHE A 22 12.95 51.48 -32.54
N SER A 23 13.87 50.52 -32.39
CA SER A 23 13.58 49.20 -31.81
C SER A 23 13.32 49.27 -30.30
N PHE A 24 14.02 50.14 -29.57
CA PHE A 24 13.81 50.30 -28.13
C PHE A 24 12.47 50.95 -27.82
N HIS A 25 12.04 51.95 -28.60
CA HIS A 25 10.73 52.60 -28.41
C HIS A 25 9.54 51.68 -28.74
N LYS A 26 9.71 50.74 -29.70
CA LYS A 26 8.71 49.72 -30.01
C LYS A 26 8.65 48.62 -28.95
N LEU A 27 9.78 48.29 -28.30
CA LEU A 27 9.81 47.36 -27.15
C LEU A 27 9.20 47.99 -25.90
N THR A 28 9.49 49.25 -25.58
CA THR A 28 8.97 49.90 -24.35
C THR A 28 7.47 50.18 -24.42
N ASN A 29 6.92 50.45 -25.61
CA ASN A 29 5.47 50.62 -25.77
C ASN A 29 4.72 49.27 -25.75
N ASN A 30 5.34 48.17 -26.21
CA ASN A 30 4.76 46.83 -26.06
C ASN A 30 4.87 46.30 -24.62
N LEU A 31 5.94 46.60 -23.88
CA LEU A 31 6.06 46.23 -22.46
C LEU A 31 5.08 47.00 -21.55
N ASN A 32 4.77 48.26 -21.86
CA ASN A 32 3.80 49.04 -21.07
C ASN A 32 2.32 48.68 -21.35
N ILE A 33 2.04 48.05 -22.50
CA ILE A 33 0.70 47.53 -22.84
C ILE A 33 0.51 46.10 -22.29
N LEU A 34 1.58 45.30 -22.23
CA LEU A 34 1.56 43.97 -21.59
C LEU A 34 1.42 44.06 -20.06
N THR A 35 2.09 45.01 -19.40
CA THR A 35 2.08 45.07 -17.92
C THR A 35 0.76 45.59 -17.34
N LYS A 36 0.04 46.50 -18.01
CA LYS A 36 -1.24 47.02 -17.49
C LYS A 36 -2.42 46.06 -17.71
N ASN A 37 -2.44 45.32 -18.81
CA ASN A 37 -3.47 44.30 -19.04
C ASN A 37 -3.22 43.03 -18.20
N ASP A 38 -1.96 42.64 -17.96
CA ASP A 38 -1.64 41.52 -17.05
C ASP A 38 -1.90 41.86 -15.57
N LEU A 39 -1.72 43.13 -15.16
CA LEU A 39 -2.03 43.55 -13.79
C LEU A 39 -3.53 43.77 -13.54
N LEU A 40 -4.33 44.10 -14.56
CA LEU A 40 -5.79 44.14 -14.45
C LEU A 40 -6.44 42.75 -14.56
N HIS A 41 -5.85 41.81 -15.32
CA HIS A 41 -6.30 40.41 -15.34
C HIS A 41 -5.89 39.63 -14.08
N ARG A 42 -4.77 39.96 -13.42
CA ARG A 42 -4.36 39.33 -12.16
C ARG A 42 -5.13 39.80 -10.92
N LYS A 43 -5.87 40.91 -10.99
CA LYS A 43 -6.60 41.46 -9.83
C LYS A 43 -8.11 41.22 -9.81
N ASN A 44 -8.70 40.59 -10.84
CA ASN A 44 -10.16 40.34 -10.89
C ASN A 44 -10.57 38.94 -11.40
N SER A 45 -9.72 37.92 -11.25
CA SER A 45 -10.12 36.52 -11.45
C SER A 45 -9.41 35.53 -10.52
N LEU A 46 -9.52 35.76 -9.20
CA LEU A 46 -9.75 34.63 -8.28
C LEU A 46 -11.26 34.32 -8.30
N ARG A 47 -11.81 34.10 -9.50
CA ARG A 47 -12.96 33.22 -9.63
C ARG A 47 -12.38 31.86 -9.33
N MET A 48 -12.53 31.38 -8.09
CA MET A 48 -12.33 29.97 -7.75
C MET A 48 -12.96 29.18 -8.89
N SER A 49 -12.15 28.49 -9.69
CA SER A 49 -12.72 27.70 -10.77
C SER A 49 -13.55 26.61 -10.09
N ASN A 50 -14.70 26.24 -10.65
CA ASN A 50 -15.45 25.07 -10.16
C ASN A 50 -14.65 23.75 -10.34
N GLU A 51 -13.41 23.83 -10.81
CA GLU A 51 -12.55 22.72 -11.21
C GLU A 51 -11.42 22.44 -10.22
N ASP A 52 -11.05 23.39 -9.37
CA ASP A 52 -10.02 23.18 -8.34
C ASP A 52 -10.61 22.30 -7.22
N TYR A 53 -9.84 21.38 -6.66
CA TYR A 53 -10.29 20.50 -5.57
C TYR A 53 -9.16 20.21 -4.57
N ALA A 54 -9.55 19.85 -3.36
CA ALA A 54 -8.63 19.33 -2.36
C ALA A 54 -9.21 18.15 -1.59
N ILE A 55 -8.38 17.13 -1.35
CA ILE A 55 -8.79 15.87 -0.75
C ILE A 55 -7.83 15.57 0.40
N ALA A 56 -8.37 15.55 1.63
CA ALA A 56 -7.68 15.05 2.79
C ALA A 56 -7.81 13.52 2.84
N ILE A 57 -6.72 12.80 3.04
CA ILE A 57 -6.70 11.35 3.07
C ILE A 57 -6.12 10.91 4.41
N LEU A 58 -6.93 10.18 5.17
CA LEU A 58 -6.60 9.74 6.53
C LEU A 58 -6.34 8.23 6.49
N GLY A 59 -5.16 7.81 6.94
CA GLY A 59 -4.86 6.41 7.17
C GLY A 59 -5.49 5.89 8.46
N ASP A 60 -5.19 4.63 8.76
CA ASP A 60 -5.68 3.78 9.85
C ASP A 60 -6.00 4.57 11.12
N LEU A 61 -7.28 4.91 11.33
CA LEU A 61 -7.64 5.88 12.36
C LEU A 61 -7.37 5.32 13.76
N HIS A 62 -7.72 4.06 14.01
CA HIS A 62 -7.57 3.39 15.29
C HIS A 62 -8.02 4.24 16.47
N LEU A 63 -9.23 4.79 16.39
CA LEU A 63 -9.78 5.64 17.43
C LEU A 63 -9.88 4.81 18.71
N ASP A 64 -9.34 5.38 19.79
CA ASP A 64 -9.44 4.86 21.14
C ASP A 64 -10.09 5.96 21.97
N PRO A 65 -11.32 5.79 22.49
CA PRO A 65 -12.03 6.83 23.23
C PRO A 65 -11.27 7.31 24.48
N ARG A 66 -10.27 6.55 24.95
CA ARG A 66 -9.40 6.93 26.06
C ARG A 66 -8.29 7.91 25.66
N TYR A 67 -7.96 7.99 24.36
CA TYR A 67 -6.79 8.71 23.83
C TYR A 67 -7.10 9.38 22.48
N MET A 68 -7.85 10.49 22.52
CA MET A 68 -8.30 11.18 21.30
C MET A 68 -7.53 12.47 20.97
N ASP A 69 -6.64 12.93 21.84
CA ASP A 69 -5.95 14.22 21.68
C ASP A 69 -5.14 14.30 20.38
N ASP A 70 -4.42 13.23 20.03
CA ASP A 70 -3.66 13.17 18.78
C ASP A 70 -4.57 13.30 17.55
N HIS A 71 -5.74 12.67 17.59
CA HIS A 71 -6.73 12.71 16.51
C HIS A 71 -7.37 14.09 16.39
N TYR A 72 -7.74 14.72 17.51
CA TYR A 72 -8.30 16.07 17.46
C TYR A 72 -7.27 17.08 16.97
N ASN A 73 -6.02 17.00 17.41
CA ASN A 73 -4.94 17.85 16.91
C ASN A 73 -4.71 17.63 15.40
N GLY A 74 -4.59 16.37 14.95
CA GLY A 74 -4.41 16.07 13.52
C GLY A 74 -5.61 16.47 12.67
N ARG A 75 -6.84 16.42 13.21
CA ARG A 75 -8.03 16.93 12.54
C ARG A 75 -7.94 18.44 12.33
N GLU A 76 -7.55 19.20 13.35
CA GLU A 76 -7.38 20.66 13.21
C GLU A 76 -6.28 21.01 12.19
N ASP A 77 -5.17 20.28 12.19
CA ASP A 77 -4.09 20.41 11.21
C ASP A 77 -4.61 20.17 9.77
N MET A 78 -5.39 19.12 9.56
CA MET A 78 -6.00 18.84 8.26
C MET A 78 -7.08 19.87 7.86
N ILE A 79 -7.90 20.34 8.80
CA ILE A 79 -8.87 21.41 8.54
C ILE A 79 -8.15 22.68 8.08
N LYS A 80 -7.03 23.03 8.72
CA LYS A 80 -6.19 24.16 8.31
C LYS A 80 -5.62 23.94 6.90
N ALA A 81 -5.07 22.77 6.62
CA ALA A 81 -4.51 22.44 5.31
C ALA A 81 -5.57 22.45 4.19
N LEU A 82 -6.78 21.98 4.46
CA LEU A 82 -7.93 22.05 3.54
C LEU A 82 -8.35 23.51 3.28
N LYS A 83 -8.48 24.33 4.33
CA LYS A 83 -8.81 25.77 4.20
C LYS A 83 -7.78 26.53 3.36
N ASN A 84 -6.49 26.19 3.51
CA ASN A 84 -5.41 26.79 2.72
C ASN A 84 -5.47 26.45 1.23
N SER A 85 -6.22 25.42 0.83
CA SER A 85 -6.35 25.01 -0.57
C SER A 85 -7.20 25.98 -1.42
N ASN A 86 -7.90 26.94 -0.81
CA ASN A 86 -8.68 27.96 -1.51
C ASN A 86 -9.65 27.41 -2.58
N THR A 87 -10.31 26.27 -2.29
CA THR A 87 -11.38 25.68 -3.12
C THR A 87 -12.59 25.32 -2.26
N LYS A 88 -13.78 25.26 -2.90
CA LYS A 88 -15.01 24.75 -2.28
C LYS A 88 -15.18 23.24 -2.45
N ASN A 89 -14.48 22.65 -3.43
CA ASN A 89 -14.53 21.22 -3.70
C ASN A 89 -13.59 20.49 -2.75
N LEU A 90 -14.06 20.32 -1.51
CA LEU A 90 -13.31 19.68 -0.43
C LEU A 90 -13.90 18.31 -0.13
N ALA A 91 -13.04 17.33 0.12
CA ALA A 91 -13.43 16.03 0.64
C ALA A 91 -12.41 15.51 1.65
N VAL A 92 -12.89 14.66 2.56
CA VAL A 92 -12.07 13.81 3.42
C VAL A 92 -12.31 12.35 3.03
N VAL A 93 -11.26 11.54 2.93
CA VAL A 93 -11.39 10.10 2.71
C VAL A 93 -10.65 9.36 3.82
N SER A 94 -11.37 8.54 4.57
CA SER A 94 -10.79 7.63 5.57
C SER A 94 -10.52 6.27 4.93
N LEU A 95 -9.30 5.76 5.10
CA LEU A 95 -8.85 4.48 4.53
C LEU A 95 -9.19 3.26 5.41
N GLY A 96 -10.01 3.44 6.44
CA GLY A 96 -10.51 2.36 7.29
C GLY A 96 -9.73 2.18 8.59
N ASP A 97 -9.89 1.02 9.19
CA ASP A 97 -9.38 0.64 10.51
C ASP A 97 -9.71 1.70 11.56
N LEU A 98 -11.01 1.89 11.75
CA LEU A 98 -11.60 3.02 12.43
C LEU A 98 -11.36 3.02 13.94
N GLY A 99 -11.22 1.85 14.55
CA GLY A 99 -11.12 1.69 16.01
C GLY A 99 -9.91 0.88 16.47
N GLU A 100 -9.52 1.06 17.73
CA GLU A 100 -8.49 0.24 18.37
C GLU A 100 -8.91 -1.25 18.45
N SER A 101 -8.01 -2.14 18.02
CA SER A 101 -8.21 -3.61 18.03
C SER A 101 -7.92 -4.23 19.41
N LYS A 102 -8.40 -3.56 20.45
CA LYS A 102 -8.31 -3.96 21.87
C LYS A 102 -9.55 -3.50 22.63
N SER A 103 -9.73 -4.02 23.84
CA SER A 103 -10.73 -3.48 24.76
C SER A 103 -10.38 -2.05 25.20
N VAL A 104 -11.43 -1.23 25.31
CA VAL A 104 -11.38 0.17 25.72
C VAL A 104 -12.01 0.41 27.10
N ASP A 105 -12.62 -0.61 27.69
CA ASP A 105 -13.39 -0.55 28.95
C ASP A 105 -12.98 -1.65 29.94
N GLU A 106 -11.74 -2.15 29.83
CA GLU A 106 -11.17 -3.22 30.67
C GLU A 106 -11.96 -4.55 30.61
N THR A 107 -12.85 -4.69 29.63
CA THR A 107 -13.46 -5.97 29.28
C THR A 107 -12.50 -6.81 28.43
N THR A 108 -12.94 -7.99 28.01
CA THR A 108 -12.23 -8.78 26.99
C THR A 108 -12.71 -8.50 25.58
N GLN A 109 -13.68 -7.60 25.39
CA GLN A 109 -14.32 -7.35 24.10
C GLN A 109 -13.48 -6.40 23.23
N LEU A 110 -13.45 -6.65 21.92
CA LEU A 110 -12.78 -5.76 20.98
C LEU A 110 -13.63 -4.50 20.74
N PHE A 111 -12.98 -3.33 20.66
CA PHE A 111 -13.68 -2.10 20.31
C PHE A 111 -13.85 -1.94 18.80
N SER A 112 -12.81 -2.23 18.02
CA SER A 112 -12.83 -2.17 16.56
C SER A 112 -13.98 -2.98 15.95
N GLY A 113 -14.67 -2.39 14.97
CA GLY A 113 -15.78 -3.03 14.27
C GLY A 113 -17.09 -3.14 15.06
N THR A 114 -17.19 -2.55 16.25
CA THR A 114 -18.45 -2.45 17.02
C THR A 114 -19.30 -1.24 16.61
N THR A 115 -20.59 -1.25 16.96
CA THR A 115 -21.48 -0.09 16.81
C THR A 115 -20.93 1.15 17.52
N SER A 116 -20.37 0.98 18.72
CA SER A 116 -19.76 2.09 19.49
C SER A 116 -18.57 2.69 18.77
N CYS A 117 -17.71 1.85 18.18
CA CYS A 117 -16.59 2.29 17.35
C CYS A 117 -17.05 3.08 16.13
N PHE A 118 -18.03 2.56 15.38
CA PHE A 118 -18.56 3.24 14.20
C PHE A 118 -19.20 4.59 14.54
N ASN A 119 -19.91 4.71 15.67
CA ASN A 119 -20.49 5.98 16.12
C ASN A 119 -19.41 7.02 16.47
N LEU A 120 -18.34 6.60 17.16
CA LEU A 120 -17.21 7.46 17.45
C LEU A 120 -16.52 7.93 16.16
N ALA A 121 -16.27 7.02 15.24
CA ALA A 121 -15.64 7.31 13.96
C ALA A 121 -16.47 8.25 13.08
N ASN A 122 -17.78 8.02 12.97
CA ASN A 122 -18.70 8.91 12.27
C ASN A 122 -18.67 10.32 12.88
N SER A 123 -18.76 10.43 14.21
CA SER A 123 -18.70 11.71 14.92
C SER A 123 -17.37 12.44 14.71
N TYR A 124 -16.26 11.70 14.73
CA TYR A 124 -14.93 12.24 14.47
C TYR A 124 -14.81 12.81 13.05
N LEU A 125 -15.24 12.04 12.04
CA LEU A 125 -15.20 12.41 10.62
C LEU A 125 -16.15 13.57 10.28
N GLN A 126 -17.34 13.61 10.89
CA GLN A 126 -18.25 14.77 10.77
C GLN A 126 -17.61 16.06 11.27
N GLY A 127 -16.72 15.98 12.26
CA GLY A 127 -16.03 17.12 12.84
C GLY A 127 -15.08 17.86 11.87
N PHE A 128 -14.77 17.30 10.70
CA PHE A 128 -14.03 18.03 9.66
C PHE A 128 -14.88 19.14 9.01
N GLY A 129 -16.21 19.09 9.12
CA GLY A 129 -17.11 20.10 8.56
C GLY A 129 -17.15 20.17 7.03
N VAL A 130 -16.60 19.16 6.35
CA VAL A 130 -16.65 18.98 4.89
C VAL A 130 -17.17 17.57 4.57
N PRO A 131 -17.65 17.32 3.34
CA PRO A 131 -18.07 15.97 2.96
C PRO A 131 -16.94 14.96 3.17
N TYR A 132 -17.27 13.78 3.72
CA TYR A 132 -16.31 12.70 3.89
C TYR A 132 -16.82 11.40 3.27
N GLU A 133 -15.87 10.54 2.92
CA GLU A 133 -16.10 9.16 2.53
C GLU A 133 -15.21 8.25 3.38
N VAL A 134 -15.61 6.98 3.49
CA VAL A 134 -14.90 5.97 4.28
C VAL A 134 -14.96 4.64 3.54
N VAL A 135 -13.82 3.95 3.51
CA VAL A 135 -13.74 2.53 3.19
C VAL A 135 -13.46 1.74 4.47
N THR A 136 -13.77 0.44 4.47
CA THR A 136 -13.43 -0.46 5.59
C THR A 136 -12.08 -1.12 5.39
N GLY A 137 -11.32 -1.22 6.48
CA GLY A 137 -10.12 -2.03 6.60
C GLY A 137 -10.38 -3.38 7.27
N ASN A 138 -9.31 -4.10 7.61
CA ASN A 138 -9.43 -5.42 8.24
C ASN A 138 -9.97 -5.35 9.67
N HIS A 139 -9.66 -4.29 10.43
CA HIS A 139 -10.11 -4.16 11.81
C HIS A 139 -11.57 -3.71 11.92
N ASP A 140 -12.17 -3.19 10.85
CA ASP A 140 -13.56 -2.71 10.86
C ASP A 140 -14.61 -3.82 10.90
N LEU A 141 -14.22 -5.08 10.67
CA LEU A 141 -15.11 -6.25 10.76
C LEU A 141 -14.84 -7.12 12.00
N GLU A 142 -14.04 -6.59 12.95
CA GLU A 142 -13.64 -7.26 14.19
C GLU A 142 -14.68 -7.25 15.30
N GLY A 143 -15.89 -6.75 15.07
CA GLY A 143 -16.97 -6.73 16.06
C GLY A 143 -17.52 -8.11 16.37
N ILE A 144 -16.67 -9.09 16.67
CA ILE A 144 -16.97 -10.51 16.90
C ILE A 144 -17.78 -10.73 18.17
N ASP A 145 -17.67 -9.81 19.13
CA ASP A 145 -18.42 -9.83 20.38
C ASP A 145 -19.86 -9.30 20.21
N GLU A 146 -20.12 -8.52 19.15
CA GLU A 146 -21.41 -7.90 18.86
C GLU A 146 -22.16 -8.58 17.71
N PHE A 147 -21.45 -8.91 16.62
CA PHE A 147 -22.02 -9.42 15.37
C PHE A 147 -21.59 -10.86 15.10
N LYS A 148 -22.54 -11.70 14.68
CA LYS A 148 -22.29 -13.12 14.40
C LYS A 148 -21.69 -13.33 13.01
N THR A 149 -22.03 -12.46 12.06
CA THR A 149 -21.58 -12.59 10.66
C THR A 149 -20.96 -11.29 10.14
N ASP A 150 -20.19 -11.39 9.05
CA ASP A 150 -19.58 -10.23 8.39
C ASP A 150 -20.68 -9.31 7.80
N GLU A 151 -21.80 -9.88 7.33
CA GLU A 151 -22.95 -9.15 6.80
C GLU A 151 -23.68 -8.33 7.87
N GLU A 152 -23.87 -8.88 9.07
CA GLU A 152 -24.45 -8.14 10.20
C GLU A 152 -23.56 -6.96 10.59
N ASN A 153 -22.25 -7.20 10.68
CA ASN A 153 -21.26 -6.17 11.00
C ASN A 153 -21.23 -5.07 9.93
N MET A 154 -21.25 -5.46 8.66
CA MET A 154 -21.27 -4.53 7.52
C MET A 154 -22.57 -3.73 7.48
N LYS A 155 -23.71 -4.35 7.79
CA LYS A 155 -24.99 -3.63 7.88
C LYS A 155 -24.97 -2.52 8.94
N ALA A 156 -24.35 -2.78 10.09
CA ALA A 156 -24.19 -1.76 11.13
C ALA A 156 -23.30 -0.60 10.65
N PHE A 157 -22.16 -0.91 10.03
CA PHE A 157 -21.29 0.08 9.39
C PHE A 157 -22.07 0.95 8.39
N LEU A 158 -22.76 0.34 7.42
CA LEU A 158 -23.52 1.03 6.39
C LEU A 158 -24.62 1.93 6.97
N SER A 159 -25.34 1.45 7.98
CA SER A 159 -26.39 2.21 8.65
C SER A 159 -25.85 3.45 9.36
N ILE A 160 -24.72 3.33 10.07
CA ILE A 160 -24.16 4.43 10.87
C ILE A 160 -23.54 5.50 9.98
N PHE A 161 -22.88 5.09 8.89
CA PHE A 161 -22.29 5.98 7.91
C PHE A 161 -23.28 6.45 6.83
N ASN A 162 -24.55 6.02 6.90
CA ASN A 162 -25.61 6.33 5.93
C ASN A 162 -25.20 6.00 4.48
N LYS A 163 -24.60 4.83 4.28
CA LYS A 163 -24.11 4.36 2.97
C LYS A 163 -25.03 3.28 2.41
N PRO A 164 -25.37 3.32 1.11
CA PRO A 164 -26.15 2.25 0.47
C PRO A 164 -25.30 1.00 0.19
N THR A 165 -23.98 1.17 0.05
CA THR A 165 -23.01 0.14 -0.33
C THR A 165 -21.69 0.35 0.42
N PRO A 166 -20.86 -0.69 0.59
CA PRO A 166 -19.58 -0.56 1.31
C PRO A 166 -18.54 0.25 0.53
N TYR A 167 -18.67 0.29 -0.80
CA TYR A 167 -17.88 1.09 -1.73
C TYR A 167 -18.59 2.40 -2.09
N PHE A 168 -17.86 3.37 -2.64
CA PHE A 168 -18.42 4.67 -3.02
C PHE A 168 -17.84 5.21 -4.33
N LYS A 169 -18.61 6.07 -4.99
CA LYS A 169 -18.15 6.98 -6.05
C LYS A 169 -18.62 8.39 -5.73
N ARG A 170 -17.72 9.37 -5.81
CA ARG A 170 -18.01 10.80 -5.64
C ARG A 170 -17.34 11.60 -6.75
N GLU A 171 -18.08 12.47 -7.41
CA GLU A 171 -17.47 13.47 -8.28
C GLU A 171 -17.09 14.70 -7.45
N ILE A 172 -15.78 14.97 -7.33
CA ILE A 172 -15.26 16.08 -6.52
C ILE A 172 -15.16 17.37 -7.34
N ALA A 173 -14.91 17.24 -8.64
CA ALA A 173 -14.83 18.31 -9.62
C ALA A 173 -15.26 17.74 -10.99
N PRO A 174 -15.59 18.57 -11.99
CA PRO A 174 -16.00 18.07 -13.30
C PRO A 174 -15.06 17.00 -13.86
N LYS A 175 -15.62 15.83 -14.15
CA LYS A 175 -14.90 14.66 -14.66
C LYS A 175 -13.75 14.18 -13.75
N THR A 176 -13.86 14.39 -12.44
CA THR A 176 -12.88 13.97 -11.45
C THR A 176 -13.56 13.15 -10.35
N LEU A 177 -13.30 11.84 -10.33
CA LEU A 177 -13.93 10.89 -9.44
C LEU A 177 -13.02 10.45 -8.30
N LEU A 178 -13.63 10.31 -7.13
CA LEU A 178 -13.11 9.56 -6.00
C LEU A 178 -13.85 8.23 -5.95
N ILE A 179 -13.11 7.12 -5.88
CA ILE A 179 -13.65 5.76 -5.82
C ILE A 179 -13.06 5.05 -4.60
N GLY A 180 -13.90 4.50 -3.73
CA GLY A 180 -13.47 3.71 -2.59
C GLY A 180 -13.88 2.25 -2.69
N LEU A 181 -12.96 1.34 -2.38
CA LEU A 181 -13.17 -0.12 -2.29
C LEU A 181 -12.97 -0.58 -0.85
N SER A 182 -13.87 -1.41 -0.36
CA SER A 182 -13.99 -1.76 1.07
C SER A 182 -13.81 -3.24 1.33
N SER A 183 -13.10 -3.58 2.40
CA SER A 183 -13.04 -4.97 2.88
C SER A 183 -14.41 -5.43 3.36
N VAL A 184 -14.87 -6.59 2.89
CA VAL A 184 -16.19 -7.15 3.26
C VAL A 184 -16.08 -8.51 3.96
N THR A 185 -14.87 -8.95 4.30
CA THR A 185 -14.64 -10.29 4.86
C THR A 185 -13.67 -10.26 6.02
N PHE A 186 -14.00 -11.00 7.08
CA PHE A 186 -13.14 -11.21 8.25
C PHE A 186 -13.31 -12.61 8.82
N ARG A 187 -14.55 -13.02 9.10
CA ARG A 187 -14.87 -14.32 9.71
C ARG A 187 -14.64 -15.48 8.75
N THR A 188 -14.91 -15.27 7.46
CA THR A 188 -14.79 -16.29 6.41
C THR A 188 -13.49 -16.18 5.60
N ALA A 189 -12.59 -15.25 5.96
CA ALA A 189 -11.29 -15.10 5.31
C ALA A 189 -10.54 -16.44 5.32
N GLN A 190 -10.06 -16.87 4.15
CA GLN A 190 -9.53 -18.22 3.92
C GLN A 190 -8.31 -18.52 4.79
N PHE A 191 -7.41 -17.55 4.94
CA PHE A 191 -6.20 -17.67 5.75
C PHE A 191 -6.24 -16.71 6.93
N THR A 192 -5.73 -15.49 6.79
CA THR A 192 -5.69 -14.51 7.88
C THR A 192 -6.91 -13.61 7.85
N SER A 193 -7.48 -13.32 9.04
CA SER A 193 -8.57 -12.35 9.17
C SER A 193 -8.14 -10.90 8.92
N HIS A 194 -6.83 -10.65 8.86
CA HIS A 194 -6.27 -9.33 8.52
C HIS A 194 -6.08 -9.12 7.01
N GLU A 195 -6.62 -10.01 6.17
CA GLU A 195 -6.65 -9.78 4.73
C GLU A 195 -7.72 -8.73 4.38
N VAL A 196 -7.38 -7.81 3.50
CA VAL A 196 -8.33 -6.86 2.93
C VAL A 196 -8.93 -7.49 1.69
N TYR A 197 -10.21 -7.84 1.77
CA TYR A 197 -10.89 -8.60 0.72
C TYR A 197 -12.05 -7.82 0.11
N ILE A 198 -11.92 -7.55 -1.18
CA ILE A 198 -12.91 -6.92 -2.06
C ILE A 198 -13.61 -8.05 -2.83
N ASP A 199 -14.93 -8.13 -2.72
CA ASP A 199 -15.72 -9.18 -3.37
C ASP A 199 -15.90 -8.95 -4.88
N ASP A 200 -16.36 -10.00 -5.58
CA ASP A 200 -16.55 -9.98 -7.02
C ASP A 200 -17.56 -8.89 -7.45
N GLN A 201 -18.60 -8.64 -6.64
CA GLN A 201 -19.57 -7.58 -6.90
C GLN A 201 -18.92 -6.18 -6.92
N GLN A 202 -18.01 -5.90 -5.98
CA GLN A 202 -17.24 -4.66 -5.98
C GLN A 202 -16.30 -4.56 -7.18
N ILE A 203 -15.63 -5.66 -7.55
CA ILE A 203 -14.72 -5.69 -8.70
C ILE A 203 -15.49 -5.40 -9.99
N GLU A 204 -16.61 -6.08 -10.23
CA GLU A 204 -17.47 -5.85 -11.39
C GLU A 204 -18.01 -4.42 -11.43
N TRP A 205 -18.44 -3.88 -10.28
CA TRP A 205 -18.86 -2.50 -10.17
C TRP A 205 -17.73 -1.54 -10.51
N PHE A 206 -16.52 -1.78 -9.98
CA PHE A 206 -15.35 -0.94 -10.22
C PHE A 206 -15.00 -0.90 -11.71
N GLU A 207 -14.86 -2.06 -12.34
CA GLU A 207 -14.59 -2.18 -13.78
C GLU A 207 -15.61 -1.42 -14.64
N ARG A 208 -16.90 -1.56 -14.30
CA ARG A 208 -17.97 -0.85 -15.00
C ARG A 208 -17.81 0.66 -14.86
N ILE A 209 -17.54 1.17 -13.67
CA ILE A 209 -17.32 2.61 -13.45
C ILE A 209 -16.11 3.12 -14.24
N ILE A 210 -15.00 2.37 -14.26
CA ILE A 210 -13.81 2.75 -15.02
C ILE A 210 -14.13 2.81 -16.53
N LYS A 211 -14.85 1.81 -17.05
CA LYS A 211 -15.29 1.77 -18.46
C LYS A 211 -16.24 2.92 -18.82
N GLU A 212 -17.11 3.33 -17.91
CA GLU A 212 -18.02 4.48 -18.05
C GLU A 212 -17.31 5.84 -17.85
N SER A 213 -16.02 5.84 -17.50
CA SER A 213 -15.24 7.05 -17.21
C SER A 213 -13.86 7.00 -17.90
N PRO A 214 -13.84 6.95 -19.25
CA PRO A 214 -12.61 6.80 -20.02
C PRO A 214 -11.74 8.07 -20.01
N ALA A 215 -10.42 7.89 -20.12
CA ALA A 215 -9.45 9.00 -20.12
C ALA A 215 -9.61 9.90 -21.35
N GLU A 216 -10.05 9.33 -22.47
CA GLU A 216 -10.29 9.98 -23.76
C GLU A 216 -11.42 11.01 -23.67
N GLU A 217 -12.33 10.84 -22.73
CA GLU A 217 -13.35 11.84 -22.40
C GLU A 217 -12.88 12.83 -21.33
N GLY A 218 -11.63 12.75 -20.89
CA GLY A 218 -11.02 13.62 -19.90
C GLY A 218 -11.37 13.26 -18.45
N TRP A 219 -11.77 12.01 -18.15
CA TRP A 219 -11.99 11.56 -16.78
C TRP A 219 -10.67 11.33 -16.02
N LYS A 220 -10.67 11.70 -14.74
CA LYS A 220 -9.57 11.46 -13.78
C LYS A 220 -10.13 10.76 -12.57
N ILE A 221 -9.48 9.70 -12.14
CA ILE A 221 -9.99 8.81 -11.09
C ILE A 221 -8.91 8.63 -10.02
N PHE A 222 -9.31 8.92 -8.78
CA PHE A 222 -8.55 8.66 -7.57
C PHE A 222 -9.18 7.48 -6.84
N VAL A 223 -8.40 6.44 -6.58
CA VAL A 223 -8.88 5.21 -5.95
C VAL A 223 -8.37 5.13 -4.50
N PHE A 224 -9.22 4.63 -3.61
CA PHE A 224 -8.94 4.51 -2.19
C PHE A 224 -9.30 3.11 -1.72
N SER A 225 -8.37 2.47 -1.03
CA SER A 225 -8.60 1.16 -0.40
C SER A 225 -7.74 1.05 0.85
N HIS A 226 -8.10 0.15 1.76
CA HIS A 226 -7.31 -0.03 2.97
C HIS A 226 -5.88 -0.54 2.67
N ALA A 227 -5.76 -1.73 2.07
CA ALA A 227 -4.49 -2.25 1.56
C ALA A 227 -4.28 -1.84 0.09
N PRO A 228 -3.02 -1.73 -0.37
CA PRO A 228 -2.71 -1.45 -1.77
C PRO A 228 -2.86 -2.69 -2.67
N PRO A 229 -3.05 -2.50 -3.99
CA PRO A 229 -2.99 -3.61 -4.93
C PRO A 229 -1.57 -4.16 -5.05
N ILE A 230 -1.45 -5.45 -5.31
CA ILE A 230 -0.17 -6.09 -5.62
C ILE A 230 0.42 -5.47 -6.90
N GLY A 231 1.72 -5.21 -6.93
CA GLY A 231 2.37 -4.52 -8.05
C GLY A 231 2.27 -2.99 -8.04
N SER A 232 1.64 -2.39 -7.02
CA SER A 232 1.68 -0.94 -6.77
C SER A 232 3.10 -0.40 -6.58
N GLY A 233 4.05 -1.25 -6.17
CA GLY A 233 5.42 -0.84 -5.88
C GLY A 233 5.63 -0.27 -4.49
N LEU A 234 4.57 -0.13 -3.66
CA LEU A 234 4.73 0.21 -2.25
C LEU A 234 5.44 -0.94 -1.55
N ARG A 235 6.69 -0.74 -1.13
CA ARG A 235 7.59 -1.85 -0.74
C ARG A 235 8.03 -1.86 0.71
N VAL A 236 7.92 -0.77 1.45
CA VAL A 236 8.26 -0.80 2.88
C VAL A 236 7.08 -1.35 3.66
N LEU A 237 7.21 -2.61 4.06
CA LEU A 237 6.17 -3.40 4.69
C LEU A 237 6.59 -3.83 6.09
N GLN A 238 5.61 -4.19 6.92
CA GLN A 238 5.90 -5.01 8.09
C GLN A 238 6.09 -6.47 7.65
N GLU A 239 7.12 -7.16 8.17
CA GLU A 239 7.44 -8.56 7.83
C GLU A 239 6.22 -9.48 8.05
N ASN A 240 5.43 -9.22 9.09
CA ASN A 240 4.22 -9.98 9.42
C ASN A 240 3.18 -9.99 8.28
N HIS A 241 3.03 -8.93 7.49
CA HIS A 241 2.05 -8.90 6.40
C HIS A 241 2.48 -9.85 5.27
N VAL A 242 3.79 -9.96 5.03
CA VAL A 242 4.35 -10.89 4.02
C VAL A 242 4.23 -12.32 4.54
N VAL A 243 4.64 -12.55 5.79
CA VAL A 243 4.57 -13.86 6.45
C VAL A 243 3.13 -14.38 6.51
N ASN A 244 2.15 -13.51 6.74
CA ASN A 244 0.74 -13.89 6.86
C ASN A 244 -0.03 -13.87 5.53
N GLY A 245 0.58 -13.40 4.43
CA GLY A 245 -0.09 -13.26 3.14
C GLY A 245 -1.27 -12.28 3.19
N CYS A 246 -1.09 -11.11 3.80
CA CYS A 246 -2.12 -10.06 3.86
C CYS A 246 -1.64 -8.65 3.50
N CYS A 247 -0.50 -8.49 2.82
CA CYS A 247 -0.02 -7.17 2.38
C CYS A 247 -0.94 -6.46 1.38
N TRP A 248 -1.67 -7.21 0.55
CA TRP A 248 -2.25 -6.72 -0.69
C TRP A 248 -3.76 -6.93 -0.69
N LEU A 249 -4.47 -6.17 -1.54
CA LEU A 249 -5.87 -6.48 -1.84
C LEU A 249 -6.03 -7.90 -2.36
N ASN A 250 -6.95 -8.63 -1.74
CA ASN A 250 -7.28 -10.01 -2.09
C ASN A 250 -6.04 -10.89 -2.16
N HIS A 251 -5.05 -10.62 -1.30
CA HIS A 251 -3.71 -11.22 -1.34
C HIS A 251 -3.77 -12.72 -1.60
N SER A 252 -4.63 -13.46 -0.91
CA SER A 252 -4.70 -14.91 -0.98
C SER A 252 -5.56 -15.45 -2.12
N HIS A 253 -6.35 -14.59 -2.76
CA HIS A 253 -7.33 -14.98 -3.78
C HIS A 253 -6.78 -14.89 -5.21
N ARG A 254 -7.42 -15.57 -6.17
CA ARG A 254 -7.02 -15.52 -7.59
C ARG A 254 -7.15 -14.14 -8.22
N SER A 255 -8.05 -13.29 -7.71
CA SER A 255 -8.29 -11.95 -8.23
C SER A 255 -7.25 -10.90 -7.78
N ARG A 256 -6.23 -11.27 -6.99
CA ARG A 256 -5.20 -10.35 -6.48
C ARG A 256 -4.58 -9.43 -7.56
N ARG A 257 -4.33 -9.97 -8.75
CA ARG A 257 -3.74 -9.23 -9.88
C ARG A 257 -4.72 -8.29 -10.57
N ARG A 258 -6.03 -8.57 -10.45
CA ARG A 258 -7.03 -7.88 -11.27
C ARG A 258 -7.01 -6.37 -11.07
N PHE A 259 -6.74 -5.90 -9.86
CA PHE A 259 -6.65 -4.46 -9.57
C PHE A 259 -5.51 -3.79 -10.33
N ILE A 260 -4.32 -4.37 -10.37
CA ILE A 260 -3.19 -3.78 -11.10
C ILE A 260 -3.39 -3.90 -12.61
N ASP A 261 -4.04 -4.95 -13.08
CA ASP A 261 -4.38 -5.11 -14.49
C ASP A 261 -5.38 -4.05 -14.94
N ILE A 262 -6.42 -3.76 -14.13
CA ILE A 262 -7.34 -2.64 -14.37
C ILE A 262 -6.58 -1.31 -14.44
N VAL A 263 -5.63 -1.07 -13.54
CA VAL A 263 -4.81 0.16 -13.57
C VAL A 263 -3.99 0.25 -14.86
N ARG A 264 -3.36 -0.85 -15.28
CA ARG A 264 -2.57 -0.94 -16.52
C ARG A 264 -3.42 -0.71 -17.77
N GLU A 265 -4.62 -1.24 -17.77
CA GLU A 265 -5.57 -1.17 -18.90
C GLU A 265 -6.23 0.21 -19.01
N ASN A 266 -6.26 1.02 -17.93
CA ASN A 266 -7.10 2.21 -17.87
C ASN A 266 -6.34 3.46 -17.42
N LYS A 267 -6.03 4.32 -18.40
CA LYS A 267 -5.33 5.59 -18.22
C LYS A 267 -6.10 6.62 -17.38
N SER A 268 -7.40 6.44 -17.14
CA SER A 268 -8.21 7.39 -16.34
C SER A 268 -7.88 7.31 -14.85
N ILE A 269 -7.28 6.21 -14.39
CA ILE A 269 -6.83 6.05 -13.00
C ILE A 269 -5.49 6.78 -12.81
N LYS A 270 -5.51 7.85 -12.01
CA LYS A 270 -4.37 8.77 -11.86
C LYS A 270 -3.63 8.60 -10.55
N ALA A 271 -4.32 8.19 -9.49
CA ALA A 271 -3.66 7.82 -8.25
C ALA A 271 -4.48 6.83 -7.42
N TRP A 272 -3.78 6.08 -6.57
CA TRP A 272 -4.36 5.11 -5.65
C TRP A 272 -3.73 5.25 -4.27
N PHE A 273 -4.54 5.47 -3.24
CA PHE A 273 -4.07 5.65 -1.87
C PHE A 273 -4.50 4.53 -0.94
N SER A 274 -3.57 4.10 -0.08
CA SER A 274 -3.75 3.00 0.87
C SER A 274 -3.09 3.27 2.23
N GLY A 275 -3.64 2.66 3.27
CA GLY A 275 -3.13 2.69 4.65
C GLY A 275 -2.43 1.37 4.99
N HIS A 276 -2.94 0.65 6.00
CA HIS A 276 -2.63 -0.75 6.38
C HIS A 276 -1.28 -0.97 7.03
N PHE A 277 -0.23 -0.30 6.56
CA PHE A 277 1.15 -0.55 7.03
C PHE A 277 1.52 0.26 8.28
N HIS A 278 0.76 1.31 8.61
CA HIS A 278 0.98 2.20 9.76
C HIS A 278 2.36 2.88 9.81
N LEU A 279 3.01 3.02 8.66
CA LEU A 279 4.33 3.64 8.49
C LEU A 279 4.20 5.02 7.87
N GLY A 280 5.10 5.93 8.23
CA GLY A 280 5.21 7.28 7.69
C GLY A 280 5.39 7.35 6.16
N GLN A 281 5.37 8.58 5.65
CA GLN A 281 5.61 8.95 4.25
C GLN A 281 7.09 9.29 3.98
N ASP A 282 7.97 9.02 4.94
CA ASP A 282 9.41 9.32 4.82
C ASP A 282 10.19 8.07 4.42
N TYR A 283 9.53 6.99 4.03
CA TYR A 283 10.18 5.76 3.57
C TYR A 283 10.30 5.75 2.06
N GLU A 284 11.37 5.13 1.57
CA GLU A 284 11.52 4.76 0.16
C GLU A 284 10.25 4.04 -0.32
N ASP A 285 9.81 4.34 -1.53
CA ASP A 285 8.62 3.73 -2.14
C ASP A 285 7.32 3.91 -1.31
N SER A 286 7.26 4.85 -0.36
CA SER A 286 5.98 5.27 0.26
C SER A 286 5.09 6.06 -0.70
N LEU A 287 5.67 6.48 -1.83
CA LEU A 287 5.02 7.01 -3.01
C LEU A 287 5.72 6.41 -4.24
N THR A 288 4.98 5.75 -5.11
CA THR A 288 5.54 5.19 -6.35
C THR A 288 4.85 5.74 -7.58
N PHE A 289 5.61 5.84 -8.66
CA PHE A 289 5.21 6.56 -9.87
C PHE A 289 4.87 5.61 -11.02
N PRO A 290 4.29 6.09 -12.13
CA PRO A 290 3.93 5.24 -13.27
C PRO A 290 5.12 4.47 -13.87
N GLU A 291 6.33 5.03 -13.76
CA GLU A 291 7.57 4.40 -14.18
C GLU A 291 7.97 3.26 -13.24
N GLY A 292 8.40 2.13 -13.82
CA GLY A 292 8.78 0.92 -13.09
C GLY A 292 7.66 -0.12 -13.00
N ASN A 293 7.89 -1.30 -13.59
CA ASN A 293 6.99 -2.47 -13.55
C ASN A 293 5.58 -2.27 -14.13
N ASN A 294 5.45 -1.37 -15.11
CA ASN A 294 4.24 -1.07 -15.87
C ASN A 294 3.04 -0.72 -14.96
N ARG A 295 3.07 0.45 -14.33
CA ARG A 295 2.01 0.95 -13.44
C ARG A 295 1.00 1.88 -14.15
N GLY A 296 0.97 1.82 -15.49
CA GLY A 296 0.05 2.60 -16.32
C GLY A 296 0.32 4.11 -16.20
N SER A 297 -0.66 4.86 -15.72
CA SER A 297 -0.56 6.31 -15.47
C SER A 297 -0.91 6.69 -14.03
N CYS A 298 -0.80 5.72 -13.12
CA CYS A 298 -1.21 5.83 -11.72
C CYS A 298 0.00 6.06 -10.80
N VAL A 299 -0.16 6.98 -9.86
CA VAL A 299 0.72 7.15 -8.70
C VAL A 299 0.13 6.38 -7.51
N PHE A 300 0.90 5.53 -6.85
CA PHE A 300 0.44 4.85 -5.64
C PHE A 300 1.03 5.53 -4.40
N GLY A 301 0.20 5.84 -3.41
CA GLY A 301 0.61 6.55 -2.21
C GLY A 301 0.19 5.85 -0.93
N GLN A 302 1.16 5.55 -0.07
CA GLN A 302 0.90 5.15 1.31
C GLN A 302 0.46 6.36 2.15
N THR A 303 -0.47 6.12 3.07
CA THR A 303 -0.96 7.10 4.04
C THR A 303 -0.74 6.57 5.45
N ALA A 304 -0.04 7.34 6.28
CA ALA A 304 0.21 6.97 7.68
C ALA A 304 -1.00 7.25 8.59
N VAL A 305 -0.76 6.95 9.86
CA VAL A 305 -1.69 7.13 10.97
C VAL A 305 -1.51 8.51 11.61
N ILE A 306 -2.60 9.11 12.07
CA ILE A 306 -2.61 10.39 12.79
C ILE A 306 -2.05 10.26 14.22
N ALA A 307 -2.32 9.14 14.88
CA ALA A 307 -2.05 8.95 16.30
C ALA A 307 -0.76 8.18 16.59
N LYS A 308 0.00 8.61 17.61
CA LYS A 308 1.28 8.01 17.98
C LYS A 308 1.15 6.55 18.40
N LYS A 309 0.08 6.20 19.10
CA LYS A 309 -0.14 4.86 19.66
C LYS A 309 -0.34 3.79 18.59
N SER A 310 -0.88 4.20 17.45
CA SER A 310 -1.23 3.32 16.33
C SER A 310 -0.18 3.38 15.21
N SER A 311 0.51 4.52 15.08
CA SER A 311 1.71 4.66 14.24
C SER A 311 2.85 3.78 14.77
N ARG A 312 3.50 3.07 13.85
CA ARG A 312 4.61 2.16 14.20
C ARG A 312 5.96 2.87 14.32
N ASP A 313 6.11 3.98 13.63
CA ASP A 313 7.32 4.80 13.59
C ASP A 313 7.14 6.17 14.24
N THR A 314 5.97 6.41 14.85
CA THR A 314 5.59 7.61 15.59
C THR A 314 5.51 8.92 14.78
N ARG A 315 5.63 8.87 13.44
CA ARG A 315 5.73 10.07 12.59
C ARG A 315 4.45 10.91 12.51
N ARG A 316 3.28 10.31 12.77
CA ARG A 316 1.96 10.97 12.79
C ARG A 316 1.70 11.85 11.55
N GLN A 317 1.25 11.25 10.46
CA GLN A 317 1.10 11.97 9.18
C GLN A 317 -0.19 11.59 8.44
N SER A 318 -0.57 12.40 7.47
CA SER A 318 -1.68 12.15 6.53
C SER A 318 -1.35 12.72 5.16
N ARG A 319 -2.11 12.32 4.13
CA ARG A 319 -1.92 12.84 2.77
C ARG A 319 -2.94 13.94 2.47
N LEU A 320 -2.53 14.91 1.65
CA LEU A 320 -3.38 15.94 1.09
C LEU A 320 -3.15 16.02 -0.41
N ILE A 321 -4.22 15.98 -1.20
CA ILE A 321 -4.18 16.27 -2.63
C ILE A 321 -4.73 17.67 -2.85
N ARG A 322 -4.06 18.44 -3.71
CA ARG A 322 -4.60 19.66 -4.32
C ARG A 322 -4.52 19.55 -5.84
N GLY A 323 -5.62 19.70 -6.55
CA GLY A 323 -5.63 19.51 -7.99
C GLY A 323 -6.61 20.38 -8.74
N ASN A 324 -6.50 20.34 -10.06
CA ASN A 324 -7.33 21.07 -11.01
C ASN A 324 -7.32 20.36 -12.38
N THR A 325 -7.71 21.06 -13.44
CA THR A 325 -7.75 20.53 -14.81
C THR A 325 -6.39 20.24 -15.44
N LYS A 326 -5.28 20.74 -14.87
CA LYS A 326 -3.92 20.55 -15.40
C LYS A 326 -3.15 19.44 -14.70
N GLY A 327 -3.60 19.01 -13.52
CA GLY A 327 -2.86 18.05 -12.71
C GLY A 327 -3.25 18.11 -11.24
N PHE A 328 -2.40 17.52 -10.41
CA PHE A 328 -2.54 17.55 -8.96
C PHE A 328 -1.19 17.45 -8.26
N GLN A 329 -1.17 17.86 -7.01
CA GLN A 329 -0.03 17.84 -6.11
C GLN A 329 -0.37 16.93 -4.93
N ILE A 330 0.59 16.13 -4.51
CA ILE A 330 0.49 15.23 -3.36
C ILE A 330 1.37 15.79 -2.24
N TYR A 331 0.76 16.02 -1.09
CA TYR A 331 1.42 16.54 0.09
C TYR A 331 1.35 15.53 1.24
N THR A 332 2.37 15.57 2.09
CA THR A 332 2.36 15.03 3.44
C THR A 332 2.02 16.15 4.42
N VAL A 333 1.07 15.90 5.31
CA VAL A 333 0.76 16.78 6.45
C VAL A 333 1.30 16.12 7.71
N ASN A 334 2.26 16.77 8.36
CA ASN A 334 2.93 16.25 9.56
C ASN A 334 2.30 16.79 10.84
N HIS A 335 1.50 15.95 11.51
CA HIS A 335 0.75 16.31 12.72
C HIS A 335 1.65 16.40 13.96
N ALA A 336 2.80 15.72 13.95
CA ALA A 336 3.80 15.89 15.01
C ALA A 336 4.49 17.26 14.93
N LYS A 337 4.41 17.95 13.79
CA LYS A 337 4.99 19.28 13.55
C LYS A 337 3.91 20.37 13.35
N GLY A 338 2.72 20.19 13.92
CA GLY A 338 1.65 21.20 13.88
C GLY A 338 1.08 21.44 12.49
N GLY A 339 0.92 20.36 11.72
CA GLY A 339 0.33 20.36 10.39
C GLY A 339 1.26 20.94 9.32
N GLU A 340 2.57 20.78 9.46
CA GLU A 340 3.53 21.19 8.43
C GLU A 340 3.26 20.42 7.13
N GLU A 341 3.12 21.16 6.02
CA GLU A 341 2.84 20.58 4.71
C GLU A 341 4.14 20.43 3.91
N ARG A 342 4.47 19.21 3.50
CA ARG A 342 5.56 18.88 2.58
C ARG A 342 5.00 18.46 1.23
N LEU A 343 5.46 19.08 0.14
CA LEU A 343 5.11 18.65 -1.22
C LEU A 343 5.97 17.46 -1.60
N ASP A 344 5.36 16.32 -1.92
CA ASP A 344 6.08 15.08 -2.28
C ASP A 344 6.11 14.84 -3.79
N ALA A 345 5.01 15.18 -4.48
CA ALA A 345 4.91 15.00 -5.92
C ALA A 345 4.05 16.07 -6.59
N THR A 346 4.42 16.45 -7.81
CA THR A 346 3.58 17.21 -8.73
C THR A 346 3.32 16.35 -9.96
N VAL A 347 2.04 16.15 -10.26
CA VAL A 347 1.56 15.33 -11.37
C VAL A 347 0.85 16.23 -12.36
N THR A 348 1.27 16.23 -13.62
CA THR A 348 0.68 17.02 -14.70
C THR A 348 0.02 16.11 -15.73
N TYR A 349 -1.20 16.44 -16.16
CA TYR A 349 -1.86 15.73 -17.25
C TYR A 349 -1.24 16.16 -18.58
N THR A 350 -0.91 15.20 -19.45
CA THR A 350 -0.44 15.50 -20.81
C THR A 350 -1.61 15.94 -21.70
N GLU A 351 -1.30 16.52 -22.87
CA GLU A 351 -2.33 17.01 -23.82
C GLU A 351 -3.32 15.93 -24.25
N ASP A 352 -2.90 14.66 -24.24
CA ASP A 352 -3.73 13.50 -24.58
C ASP A 352 -4.57 12.99 -23.39
N PHE A 353 -4.50 13.64 -22.22
CA PHE A 353 -5.16 13.31 -20.94
C PHE A 353 -4.89 11.89 -20.39
N GLY A 354 -4.29 11.01 -21.19
CA GLY A 354 -4.00 9.63 -20.86
C GLY A 354 -2.75 9.49 -20.02
N GLU A 355 -1.67 10.20 -20.35
CA GLU A 355 -0.40 10.09 -19.64
C GLU A 355 -0.27 11.16 -18.56
N VAL A 356 0.65 10.92 -17.63
CA VAL A 356 0.98 11.87 -16.58
C VAL A 356 2.48 12.12 -16.56
N GLY A 357 2.87 13.40 -16.53
CA GLY A 357 4.21 13.80 -16.15
C GLY A 357 4.30 13.85 -14.63
N VAL A 358 5.37 13.30 -14.06
CA VAL A 358 5.59 13.28 -12.61
C VAL A 358 6.91 13.98 -12.29
N LEU A 359 6.84 14.96 -11.40
CA LEU A 359 7.99 15.52 -10.70
C LEU A 359 7.93 15.07 -9.25
N ALA A 360 8.80 14.12 -8.89
CA ALA A 360 9.06 13.79 -7.49
C ALA A 360 9.86 14.92 -6.86
N HIS A 361 9.45 15.37 -5.67
CA HIS A 361 10.17 16.40 -4.93
C HIS A 361 11.13 15.73 -3.94
N GLU A 362 12.37 16.21 -3.93
CA GLU A 362 13.41 15.66 -3.06
C GLU A 362 13.00 15.78 -1.59
N HIS A 363 13.13 14.67 -0.88
CA HIS A 363 13.10 14.61 0.57
C HIS A 363 14.06 13.50 1.01
N GLU A 364 14.55 13.61 2.24
CA GLU A 364 15.45 12.60 2.80
C GLU A 364 14.63 11.36 3.17
N ASP A 365 14.82 10.28 2.41
CA ASP A 365 14.29 8.98 2.77
C ASP A 365 14.94 8.53 4.08
N TYR A 366 14.10 8.01 4.97
CA TYR A 366 14.52 7.49 6.24
C TYR A 366 15.12 6.09 6.07
N ASP A 367 16.44 6.03 6.17
CA ASP A 367 17.18 4.77 6.24
C ASP A 367 16.81 3.98 7.51
N HIS A 368 16.55 2.68 7.36
CA HIS A 368 16.10 1.83 8.44
C HIS A 368 16.45 0.35 8.28
N ASP A 369 16.68 -0.30 9.42
CA ASP A 369 16.75 -1.76 9.53
C ASP A 369 15.49 -2.38 10.15
N ALA A 370 14.53 -1.55 10.57
CA ALA A 370 13.40 -1.97 11.42
C ALA A 370 12.25 -2.65 10.66
N TRP A 371 12.10 -2.38 9.37
CA TRP A 371 10.98 -2.85 8.55
C TRP A 371 11.46 -3.69 7.38
N PHE A 372 10.56 -4.52 6.85
CA PHE A 372 10.85 -5.35 5.69
C PHE A 372 10.65 -4.53 4.43
N SER A 373 11.74 -4.19 3.75
CA SER A 373 11.68 -3.64 2.40
C SER A 373 11.53 -4.79 1.41
N ALA A 374 10.32 -4.91 0.84
CA ALA A 374 9.99 -5.86 -0.20
C ALA A 374 10.90 -5.63 -1.40
N TYR A 375 11.74 -6.62 -1.65
CA TYR A 375 12.63 -6.59 -2.79
C TYR A 375 11.89 -6.99 -4.06
N THR A 376 12.10 -6.25 -5.14
CA THR A 376 11.73 -6.72 -6.48
C THR A 376 12.99 -7.28 -7.13
N PRO A 377 13.02 -8.59 -7.40
CA PRO A 377 14.13 -9.22 -8.10
C PRO A 377 14.50 -8.54 -9.42
N LYS A 378 15.81 -8.52 -9.72
CA LYS A 378 16.38 -7.92 -10.92
C LYS A 378 17.24 -8.92 -11.68
N PRO A 379 17.30 -8.86 -13.02
CA PRO A 379 18.12 -9.76 -13.83
C PRO A 379 19.60 -9.79 -13.43
N GLU A 380 20.13 -8.68 -12.92
CA GLU A 380 21.52 -8.53 -12.47
C GLU A 380 21.81 -9.07 -11.06
N ASP A 381 20.82 -9.66 -10.37
CA ASP A 381 21.03 -10.28 -9.05
C ASP A 381 22.02 -11.45 -9.12
N GLY A 382 22.75 -11.67 -8.03
CA GLY A 382 23.94 -12.53 -7.99
C GLY A 382 23.70 -14.04 -8.25
N CYS A 383 22.45 -14.47 -8.41
CA CYS A 383 22.05 -15.86 -8.64
C CYS A 383 20.63 -15.89 -9.25
N TYR A 384 20.55 -15.76 -10.58
CA TYR A 384 19.33 -15.92 -11.38
C TYR A 384 19.30 -17.29 -12.07
N ILE A 385 18.18 -18.02 -11.96
CA ILE A 385 17.90 -19.22 -12.75
C ILE A 385 16.60 -18.99 -13.54
N ASP A 386 16.72 -19.04 -14.86
CA ASP A 386 15.58 -19.05 -15.77
C ASP A 386 14.81 -20.37 -15.69
N ASP A 387 13.54 -20.37 -16.11
CA ASP A 387 12.64 -21.53 -16.04
C ASP A 387 13.21 -22.79 -16.74
N SER A 388 14.16 -22.60 -17.66
CA SER A 388 14.83 -23.58 -18.50
C SER A 388 15.96 -24.35 -17.84
N ASN A 389 16.46 -23.89 -16.69
CA ASN A 389 17.73 -24.36 -16.15
C ASN A 389 17.59 -25.05 -14.78
N VAL A 390 18.37 -26.11 -14.60
CA VAL A 390 18.77 -26.62 -13.28
C VAL A 390 19.95 -25.78 -12.83
N GLY A 391 20.01 -25.42 -11.55
CA GLY A 391 21.10 -24.58 -11.06
C GLY A 391 21.36 -24.71 -9.58
N ASP A 392 22.65 -24.64 -9.25
CA ASP A 392 23.14 -24.55 -7.89
C ASP A 392 23.00 -23.09 -7.40
N LEU A 393 22.19 -22.92 -6.35
CA LEU A 393 22.01 -21.66 -5.63
C LEU A 393 22.71 -21.76 -4.26
N SER A 394 23.89 -22.37 -4.20
CA SER A 394 24.68 -22.54 -2.97
C SER A 394 24.98 -21.24 -2.23
N ASN A 395 24.91 -20.10 -2.91
CA ASN A 395 25.02 -18.78 -2.30
C ASN A 395 23.74 -18.30 -1.58
N ALA A 396 22.58 -18.92 -1.81
CA ALA A 396 21.30 -18.47 -1.26
C ALA A 396 21.26 -18.48 0.28
N GLY A 397 21.98 -19.38 0.94
CA GLY A 397 22.06 -19.40 2.41
C GLY A 397 23.04 -18.40 3.02
N LYS A 398 23.76 -17.61 2.21
CA LYS A 398 24.72 -16.61 2.71
C LYS A 398 23.99 -15.38 3.23
N VAL A 399 24.56 -14.75 4.26
CA VAL A 399 24.04 -13.48 4.80
C VAL A 399 24.06 -12.42 3.70
N GLY A 400 22.92 -11.75 3.49
CA GLY A 400 22.76 -10.73 2.45
C GLY A 400 22.60 -11.28 1.04
N ALA A 401 22.44 -12.60 0.86
CA ALA A 401 22.19 -13.16 -0.45
C ALA A 401 20.85 -12.68 -1.03
N ILE A 402 20.90 -12.34 -2.31
CA ILE A 402 19.74 -12.04 -3.14
C ILE A 402 19.80 -13.02 -4.32
N CYS A 403 18.94 -14.04 -4.28
CA CYS A 403 18.81 -15.03 -5.35
C CYS A 403 17.34 -15.09 -5.79
N TRP A 404 17.08 -15.41 -7.04
CA TRP A 404 15.71 -15.66 -7.48
C TRP A 404 15.67 -16.53 -8.72
N TRP A 405 14.56 -17.23 -8.90
CA TRP A 405 14.40 -18.17 -9.99
C TRP A 405 12.94 -18.35 -10.39
N HIS A 406 12.75 -18.57 -11.68
CA HIS A 406 11.49 -19.02 -12.24
C HIS A 406 11.47 -20.54 -12.23
N MET A 407 10.44 -21.12 -11.63
CA MET A 407 10.18 -22.55 -11.67
C MET A 407 9.50 -22.91 -12.99
N ALA A 408 9.72 -24.14 -13.47
CA ALA A 408 9.05 -24.68 -14.66
C ALA A 408 7.51 -24.64 -14.58
N CYS A 409 6.95 -24.68 -13.36
CA CYS A 409 5.51 -24.54 -13.10
C CYS A 409 5.02 -23.07 -13.12
N GLY A 410 5.86 -22.11 -13.52
CA GLY A 410 5.54 -20.69 -13.61
C GLY A 410 5.55 -19.93 -12.28
N ARG A 411 5.95 -20.58 -11.18
CA ARG A 411 6.13 -19.94 -9.86
C ARG A 411 7.47 -19.21 -9.81
N VAL A 412 7.54 -18.17 -9.00
CA VAL A 412 8.79 -17.43 -8.77
C VAL A 412 9.14 -17.51 -7.31
N LEU A 413 10.36 -17.95 -7.03
CA LEU A 413 10.90 -18.03 -5.68
C LEU A 413 12.15 -17.17 -5.61
N GLY A 414 12.42 -16.62 -4.44
CA GLY A 414 13.64 -15.86 -4.23
C GLY A 414 14.05 -15.84 -2.77
N VAL A 415 15.35 -15.62 -2.56
CA VAL A 415 15.92 -15.37 -1.26
C VAL A 415 16.21 -13.89 -1.12
N HIS A 416 15.70 -13.31 -0.03
CA HIS A 416 15.95 -11.93 0.36
C HIS A 416 15.93 -11.82 1.88
N ASN A 417 16.84 -11.03 2.46
CA ASN A 417 16.98 -10.86 3.92
C ASN A 417 17.05 -12.19 4.70
N GLY A 418 17.71 -13.20 4.11
CA GLY A 418 17.86 -14.54 4.68
C GLY A 418 16.58 -15.37 4.69
N MET A 419 15.50 -14.93 4.06
CA MET A 419 14.25 -15.68 3.94
C MET A 419 14.05 -16.14 2.50
N MET A 420 13.50 -17.33 2.30
CA MET A 420 12.98 -17.73 1.00
C MET A 420 11.51 -17.31 0.90
N LEU A 421 11.15 -16.56 -0.12
CA LEU A 421 9.81 -16.03 -0.38
C LEU A 421 9.31 -16.53 -1.74
N GLU A 422 7.99 -16.69 -1.86
CA GLU A 422 7.33 -16.80 -3.17
C GLU A 422 6.93 -15.41 -3.63
N TYR A 423 7.08 -15.17 -4.92
CA TYR A 423 6.74 -13.93 -5.59
C TYR A 423 5.66 -14.17 -6.62
N ASP A 424 4.86 -13.12 -6.84
CA ASP A 424 3.91 -13.10 -7.91
C ASP A 424 4.63 -13.03 -9.25
N ALA A 425 4.42 -14.01 -10.13
CA ALA A 425 5.18 -14.13 -11.38
C ALA A 425 5.07 -12.93 -12.34
N SER A 426 4.00 -12.13 -12.26
CA SER A 426 3.83 -10.95 -13.13
C SER A 426 4.36 -9.68 -12.48
N THR A 427 4.07 -9.47 -11.21
CA THR A 427 4.40 -8.22 -10.51
C THR A 427 5.70 -8.29 -9.74
N LEU A 428 6.26 -9.49 -9.53
CA LEU A 428 7.43 -9.74 -8.69
C LEU A 428 7.30 -9.15 -7.27
N ALA A 429 6.07 -8.99 -6.80
CA ALA A 429 5.77 -8.62 -5.43
C ALA A 429 5.68 -9.88 -4.56
N PRO A 430 6.11 -9.83 -3.29
CA PRO A 430 6.11 -11.01 -2.43
C PRO A 430 4.69 -11.48 -2.11
N LEU A 431 4.48 -12.79 -2.22
CA LEU A 431 3.26 -13.52 -1.85
C LEU A 431 3.35 -14.11 -0.43
N GLY A 432 4.54 -14.55 -0.01
CA GLY A 432 4.73 -14.95 1.38
C GLY A 432 5.93 -15.83 1.65
N LEU A 433 6.08 -16.20 2.92
CA LEU A 433 7.24 -16.93 3.43
C LEU A 433 7.22 -18.40 3.02
N VAL A 434 8.26 -18.85 2.31
CA VAL A 434 8.49 -20.27 1.98
C VAL A 434 9.38 -20.91 3.04
N LEU A 435 10.48 -20.25 3.43
CA LEU A 435 11.40 -20.69 4.49
C LEU A 435 11.87 -19.50 5.32
N SER A 436 11.86 -19.67 6.63
CA SER A 436 12.37 -18.67 7.57
C SER A 436 13.89 -18.60 7.58
N ARG A 437 14.43 -17.52 8.18
CA ARG A 437 15.88 -17.30 8.35
C ARG A 437 16.56 -18.49 9.04
N ASP A 438 15.96 -19.01 10.10
CA ASP A 438 16.52 -20.11 10.87
C ASP A 438 16.57 -21.43 10.09
N GLU A 439 15.64 -21.63 9.15
CA GLU A 439 15.61 -22.84 8.31
C GLU A 439 16.63 -22.76 7.16
N LEU A 440 16.92 -21.55 6.68
CA LEU A 440 17.88 -21.33 5.60
C LEU A 440 19.33 -21.22 6.09
N LEU A 441 19.53 -20.83 7.36
CA LEU A 441 20.86 -20.61 7.92
C LEU A 441 21.73 -21.86 7.86
N GLY A 442 22.91 -21.74 7.23
CA GLY A 442 23.85 -22.86 7.08
C GLY A 442 23.41 -23.91 6.06
N LYS A 443 22.37 -23.65 5.26
CA LYS A 443 21.90 -24.50 4.17
C LYS A 443 22.22 -23.88 2.82
N GLN A 444 22.42 -24.72 1.81
CA GLN A 444 22.52 -24.37 0.41
C GLN A 444 21.20 -24.70 -0.29
N VAL A 445 20.85 -23.97 -1.35
CA VAL A 445 19.62 -24.20 -2.13
C VAL A 445 20.00 -24.70 -3.51
N ALA A 446 19.23 -25.63 -4.08
CA ALA A 446 19.33 -25.99 -5.48
C ALA A 446 17.95 -26.21 -6.09
N VAL A 447 17.83 -25.91 -7.38
CA VAL A 447 16.66 -26.26 -8.20
C VAL A 447 17.07 -27.40 -9.11
N ILE A 448 16.41 -28.55 -8.97
CA ILE A 448 16.73 -29.78 -9.70
C ILE A 448 15.56 -30.23 -10.55
N ASP A 449 15.85 -30.95 -11.63
CA ASP A 449 14.83 -31.62 -12.43
C ASP A 449 14.29 -32.83 -11.65
N SER A 450 12.99 -32.87 -11.39
CA SER A 450 12.29 -34.02 -10.82
C SER A 450 11.55 -34.82 -11.88
N GLY A 451 11.41 -34.27 -13.10
CA GLY A 451 10.88 -34.94 -14.28
C GLY A 451 11.86 -36.01 -14.76
N SER A 452 11.78 -37.20 -14.19
CA SER A 452 12.61 -38.33 -14.61
C SER A 452 11.90 -39.15 -15.69
N ASN A 453 12.68 -39.69 -16.63
CA ASN A 453 12.26 -40.72 -17.60
C ASN A 453 11.90 -42.04 -16.88
N VAL A 454 10.82 -42.07 -16.09
CA VAL A 454 10.45 -43.24 -15.28
C VAL A 454 9.53 -44.18 -16.06
N LYS A 455 9.90 -45.46 -16.02
CA LYS A 455 9.32 -46.62 -16.71
C LYS A 455 7.95 -47.08 -16.16
N ASP A 456 7.30 -46.31 -15.28
CA ASP A 456 6.17 -46.78 -14.46
C ASP A 456 4.79 -46.21 -14.87
N GLY A 457 4.63 -45.77 -16.12
CA GLY A 457 3.32 -45.53 -16.73
C GLY A 457 2.51 -44.36 -16.16
N ALA A 458 3.04 -43.59 -15.21
CA ALA A 458 2.46 -42.34 -14.77
C ALA A 458 2.70 -41.26 -15.84
N GLN A 459 1.66 -40.49 -16.18
CA GLN A 459 1.82 -39.28 -16.98
C GLN A 459 2.54 -38.24 -16.12
N ILE A 460 3.82 -38.02 -16.41
CA ILE A 460 4.61 -36.94 -15.82
C ILE A 460 4.53 -35.75 -16.77
N GLU A 461 4.38 -34.53 -16.23
CA GLU A 461 4.51 -33.32 -17.03
C GLU A 461 5.90 -33.29 -17.68
N ALA A 462 6.02 -32.73 -18.89
CA ALA A 462 7.26 -32.80 -19.67
C ALA A 462 8.47 -32.14 -18.99
N LYS A 463 8.25 -31.38 -17.89
CA LYS A 463 9.27 -30.66 -17.12
C LYS A 463 8.75 -30.37 -15.72
N GLU A 464 9.25 -31.10 -14.72
CA GLU A 464 8.92 -30.90 -13.30
C GLU A 464 10.21 -30.54 -12.54
N GLN A 465 10.14 -29.59 -11.61
CA GLN A 465 11.31 -29.17 -10.84
C GLN A 465 11.04 -29.28 -9.35
N ALA A 466 12.07 -29.66 -8.59
CA ALA A 466 12.07 -29.64 -7.15
C ALA A 466 13.06 -28.60 -6.61
N VAL A 467 12.67 -27.93 -5.53
CA VAL A 467 13.56 -27.08 -4.74
C VAL A 467 14.05 -27.87 -3.54
N ILE A 468 15.37 -27.93 -3.36
CA ILE A 468 15.98 -28.62 -2.23
C ILE A 468 16.85 -27.69 -1.39
N LEU A 469 16.89 -27.97 -0.09
CA LEU A 469 17.92 -27.49 0.81
C LEU A 469 18.88 -28.62 1.14
N TYR A 470 20.16 -28.33 1.26
CA TYR A 470 21.15 -29.30 1.72
C TYR A 470 22.23 -28.63 2.57
N ASP A 471 22.89 -29.41 3.43
CA ASP A 471 24.03 -28.94 4.22
C ASP A 471 25.33 -29.67 3.85
N GLU A 472 26.43 -29.29 4.50
CA GLU A 472 27.75 -29.90 4.32
C GLU A 472 27.78 -31.40 4.64
N ASN A 473 26.82 -31.91 5.41
CA ASN A 473 26.68 -33.33 5.76
C ASN A 473 25.74 -34.07 4.80
N PHE A 474 25.30 -33.44 3.71
CA PHE A 474 24.35 -33.98 2.74
C PHE A 474 22.97 -34.31 3.34
N ASN A 475 22.54 -33.63 4.39
CA ASN A 475 21.15 -33.71 4.85
C ASN A 475 20.26 -32.90 3.90
N ILE A 476 19.47 -33.59 3.08
CA ILE A 476 18.63 -32.97 2.05
C ILE A 476 17.20 -32.81 2.57
N THR A 477 16.63 -31.62 2.40
CA THR A 477 15.22 -31.30 2.62
C THR A 477 14.59 -30.87 1.31
N VAL A 478 13.49 -31.49 0.89
CA VAL A 478 12.74 -31.07 -0.29
C VAL A 478 11.67 -30.06 0.13
N VAL A 479 11.62 -28.89 -0.51
CA VAL A 479 10.56 -27.90 -0.29
C VAL A 479 9.35 -28.31 -1.11
N GLN A 480 8.30 -28.76 -0.43
CA GLN A 480 7.06 -29.20 -1.06
C GLN A 480 6.10 -28.03 -1.26
N PRO A 481 5.41 -27.94 -2.41
CA PRO A 481 4.31 -27.01 -2.58
C PRO A 481 3.08 -27.45 -1.77
N ASN A 482 2.20 -26.50 -1.48
CA ASN A 482 0.86 -26.71 -0.95
C ASN A 482 -0.04 -27.41 -2.00
N GLU A 483 -1.23 -27.87 -1.57
CA GLU A 483 -2.24 -28.48 -2.44
C GLU A 483 -2.68 -27.59 -3.62
N ASP A 484 -2.56 -26.27 -3.50
CA ASP A 484 -2.86 -25.30 -4.57
C ASP A 484 -1.64 -24.95 -5.44
N GLY A 485 -0.52 -25.65 -5.25
CA GLY A 485 0.72 -25.48 -6.00
C GLY A 485 1.56 -24.25 -5.56
N SER A 486 1.13 -23.49 -4.55
CA SER A 486 1.96 -22.43 -3.97
C SER A 486 3.00 -22.99 -3.01
N TYR A 487 4.16 -22.38 -2.91
CA TYR A 487 5.23 -22.71 -1.96
C TYR A 487 5.16 -21.88 -0.67
N TRP A 488 4.58 -20.68 -0.70
CA TRP A 488 4.47 -19.86 0.51
C TRP A 488 3.56 -20.49 1.55
N ARG A 489 3.94 -20.37 2.81
CA ARG A 489 3.31 -21.05 3.94
C ARG A 489 2.12 -20.27 4.46
N LYS A 490 1.05 -21.00 4.76
CA LYS A 490 -0.16 -20.49 5.42
C LYS A 490 0.04 -20.52 6.94
N ILE A 491 0.86 -19.61 7.45
CA ILE A 491 1.38 -19.66 8.84
C ILE A 491 0.31 -19.32 9.87
N VAL A 492 -0.52 -18.31 9.60
CA VAL A 492 -1.55 -17.84 10.53
C VAL A 492 -2.93 -18.24 10.03
N ARG A 493 -3.67 -18.95 10.89
CA ARG A 493 -5.09 -19.24 10.67
C ARG A 493 -5.96 -18.02 10.96
N ASN A 494 -7.18 -18.09 10.45
CA ASN A 494 -8.23 -17.11 10.69
C ASN A 494 -8.43 -16.92 12.21
N LYS A 495 -8.60 -15.68 12.66
CA LYS A 495 -8.75 -15.30 14.06
C LYS A 495 -9.90 -16.06 14.74
N MET A 496 -11.01 -16.27 14.05
CA MET A 496 -12.15 -17.05 14.56
C MET A 496 -11.78 -18.52 14.85
N ILE A 497 -10.91 -19.10 14.03
CA ILE A 497 -10.43 -20.47 14.23
C ILE A 497 -9.45 -20.51 15.40
N ARG A 498 -8.50 -19.56 15.44
CA ARG A 498 -7.52 -19.44 16.53
C ARG A 498 -8.16 -19.26 17.89
N GLU A 499 -9.25 -18.49 17.96
CA GLU A 499 -10.00 -18.34 19.20
C GLU A 499 -10.70 -19.62 19.64
N LYS A 500 -11.24 -20.41 18.69
CA LYS A 500 -11.78 -21.75 18.99
C LYS A 500 -10.67 -22.68 19.48
N GLU A 501 -9.48 -22.63 18.89
CA GLU A 501 -8.31 -23.41 19.32
C GLU A 501 -7.88 -23.02 20.74
N LYS A 502 -7.70 -21.72 21.02
CA LYS A 502 -7.40 -21.23 22.38
C LYS A 502 -8.43 -21.68 23.41
N ARG A 503 -9.72 -21.68 23.05
CA ARG A 503 -10.78 -22.20 23.94
C ARG A 503 -10.62 -23.70 24.21
N ARG A 504 -10.31 -24.51 23.19
CA ARG A 504 -10.04 -25.96 23.35
C ARG A 504 -8.80 -26.20 24.21
N GLU A 505 -7.73 -25.44 24.01
CA GLU A 505 -6.51 -25.52 24.83
C GLU A 505 -6.82 -25.17 26.29
N LYS A 506 -7.58 -24.11 26.54
CA LYS A 506 -8.05 -23.75 27.89
C LYS A 506 -8.88 -24.88 28.53
N SER A 507 -9.81 -25.48 27.78
CA SER A 507 -10.57 -26.64 28.27
C SER A 507 -9.70 -27.86 28.58
N ALA A 508 -8.63 -28.09 27.81
CA ALA A 508 -7.66 -29.17 28.08
C ALA A 508 -6.87 -28.91 29.37
N VAL A 509 -6.46 -27.66 29.62
CA VAL A 509 -5.83 -27.26 30.89
C VAL A 509 -6.79 -27.47 32.06
N GLU A 510 -8.05 -27.03 31.93
CA GLU A 510 -9.07 -27.22 32.98
C GLU A 510 -9.35 -28.70 33.25
N PHE A 511 -9.37 -29.54 32.22
CA PHE A 511 -9.50 -30.99 32.37
C PHE A 511 -8.30 -31.57 33.12
N ALA A 512 -7.06 -31.19 32.77
CA ALA A 512 -5.87 -31.70 33.45
C ALA A 512 -5.83 -31.31 34.94
N LEU A 513 -6.26 -30.10 35.29
CA LEU A 513 -6.38 -29.67 36.69
C LEU A 513 -7.43 -30.49 37.46
N LYS A 514 -8.63 -30.65 36.88
CA LYS A 514 -9.77 -31.27 37.57
C LYS A 514 -9.73 -32.79 37.60
N ALA A 515 -9.32 -33.40 36.49
CA ALA A 515 -9.42 -34.85 36.27
C ALA A 515 -8.08 -35.57 36.43
N LEU A 516 -6.95 -34.92 36.13
CA LEU A 516 -5.62 -35.53 36.20
C LEU A 516 -4.81 -35.11 37.43
N GLY A 517 -5.35 -34.20 38.26
CA GLY A 517 -4.70 -33.75 39.49
C GLY A 517 -3.45 -32.90 39.27
N ALA A 518 -3.36 -32.18 38.15
CA ALA A 518 -2.26 -31.24 37.93
C ALA A 518 -2.30 -30.10 38.98
N ASN A 519 -1.12 -29.70 39.47
CA ASN A 519 -1.01 -28.73 40.58
C ASN A 519 -1.24 -27.27 40.13
N SER A 520 -0.91 -26.94 38.87
CA SER A 520 -0.99 -25.58 38.34
C SER A 520 -1.18 -25.57 36.82
N PRO A 521 -1.89 -24.57 36.25
CA PRO A 521 -1.94 -24.35 34.81
C PRO A 521 -0.57 -24.27 34.14
N THR A 522 0.43 -23.72 34.84
CA THR A 522 1.79 -23.49 34.31
C THR A 522 2.57 -24.78 34.09
N ASP A 523 2.20 -25.86 34.77
CA ASP A 523 2.88 -27.16 34.69
C ASP A 523 2.35 -28.00 33.52
N ILE A 524 1.22 -27.59 32.94
CA ILE A 524 0.53 -28.33 31.89
C ILE A 524 1.01 -27.86 30.52
N LYS A 525 1.68 -28.76 29.79
CA LYS A 525 2.10 -28.53 28.41
C LYS A 525 1.04 -29.07 27.44
N VAL A 526 0.12 -28.22 27.02
CA VAL A 526 -0.82 -28.55 25.93
C VAL A 526 -0.08 -28.46 24.60
N LYS A 527 -0.13 -29.53 23.80
CA LYS A 527 0.37 -29.55 22.43
C LYS A 527 -0.81 -29.63 21.47
N SER A 528 -0.91 -28.66 20.56
CA SER A 528 -1.81 -28.75 19.42
C SER A 528 -1.25 -29.76 18.41
N ASN A 529 -2.12 -30.58 17.81
CA ASN A 529 -1.75 -31.47 16.71
C ASN A 529 -1.72 -30.75 15.34
N TRP A 530 -2.03 -29.45 15.32
CA TRP A 530 -2.01 -28.64 14.10
C TRP A 530 -0.68 -27.91 13.92
N GLY A 531 0.03 -28.25 12.84
CA GLY A 531 1.13 -27.50 12.24
C GLY A 531 2.49 -27.56 12.95
N PRO A 532 3.63 -27.48 12.21
CA PRO A 532 4.99 -27.40 12.78
C PRO A 532 5.32 -26.04 13.43
N TYR A 533 4.38 -25.08 13.46
CA TYR A 533 4.64 -23.69 13.80
C TYR A 533 4.47 -23.44 15.30
N THR A 534 5.58 -23.22 16.01
CA THR A 534 5.62 -22.96 17.46
C THR A 534 5.19 -21.54 17.86
N SER A 535 4.63 -20.75 16.94
CA SER A 535 4.33 -19.33 17.09
C SER A 535 2.88 -19.04 16.69
N THR A 536 2.06 -18.60 17.65
CA THR A 536 0.70 -18.09 17.42
C THR A 536 0.68 -16.60 17.08
N VAL A 537 1.84 -15.95 16.96
CA VAL A 537 1.97 -14.48 16.94
C VAL A 537 2.36 -13.91 15.59
N GLY A 538 2.47 -14.73 14.53
CA GLY A 538 2.77 -14.24 13.18
C GLY A 538 4.19 -13.69 12.98
N ASN A 539 5.06 -13.83 13.98
CA ASN A 539 6.50 -13.57 13.84
C ASN A 539 7.22 -14.91 13.63
N ALA A 540 8.11 -14.97 12.64
CA ALA A 540 9.14 -15.99 12.60
C ALA A 540 9.96 -15.82 13.89
N LYS A 541 9.91 -16.80 14.80
CA LYS A 541 10.74 -16.71 16.00
C LYS A 541 12.20 -16.72 15.55
N ILE A 542 12.99 -15.76 16.00
CA ILE A 542 14.44 -15.93 16.09
C ILE A 542 14.67 -17.00 17.14
N GLY A 543 15.06 -18.20 16.73
CA GLY A 543 15.56 -19.21 17.63
C GLY A 543 16.75 -18.62 18.41
N LYS A 544 16.70 -18.68 19.74
CA LYS A 544 17.93 -18.49 20.53
C LYS A 544 18.93 -19.53 20.02
N LEU A 545 20.06 -19.06 19.50
CA LEU A 545 21.22 -19.87 19.19
C LEU A 545 21.42 -20.87 20.34
N PRO A 546 21.55 -22.18 20.07
CA PRO A 546 22.19 -23.05 21.04
C PRO A 546 23.58 -22.48 21.25
N THR A 547 23.85 -21.97 22.45
CA THR A 547 25.22 -21.73 22.89
C THR A 547 25.97 -23.04 22.70
N VAL A 548 26.93 -23.01 21.77
CA VAL A 548 27.89 -24.09 21.58
C VAL A 548 28.54 -24.36 22.94
N GLN A 549 28.35 -25.58 23.45
CA GLN A 549 29.18 -26.13 24.53
C GLN A 549 30.38 -26.83 23.92
#